data_AF-A0A0N4XIR6-F1
#
_entry.id   AF-A0A0N4XIR6-F1
#
_cell.length_a   1.000
_cell.length_b   1.000
_cell.length_c   1.000
_cell.angle_alpha   90.00
_cell.angle_beta   90.00
_cell.angle_gamma   90.00
#
_symmetry.space_group_name_H-M   'P 1'
#
loop_
_entity.id
_entity.type
_entity.pdbx_description
1 polymer ?
#
loop_
_entity_poly.entity_id
_entity_poly.type
_entity_poly.pdbx_seq_one_letter_code
_entity_poly.pdbx_strand_id
1 'polypeptide(L)'
;MRHPMVLNFINERLLDCALFYTCHIFAFAAFLLLLSSHIFSSNLVKDLAVTGFIAFFLFFMLLKGAIKARISHSISFWFVVAYAFNLSTYAATFLYVWLPTMFSYDDYHEETKKVILWFLPIVAIISAWVNFLYILRKSPYGIYIFMMVRILRSFGHIATIWIPTLVAFSFAFHLIMRDSGAEPWESLKADENATVIHKLFVILQAVTKTSTMMIGEVDANDILG
;
A
#
# COMPACT_ATOMS: atom_id res chain seq x y z
N MET A 1 -7.15 30.44 -21.37
CA MET A 1 -8.04 29.28 -21.10
C MET A 1 -9.48 29.64 -20.76
N ARG A 2 -9.81 30.85 -20.24
CA ARG A 2 -11.19 31.24 -19.90
C ARG A 2 -12.05 31.71 -21.09
N HIS A 3 -11.56 31.57 -22.32
CA HIS A 3 -12.30 31.99 -23.49
C HIS A 3 -13.46 31.02 -23.73
N PRO A 4 -14.69 31.48 -24.01
CA PRO A 4 -15.89 30.64 -24.10
C PRO A 4 -15.75 29.53 -25.16
N MET A 5 -15.12 29.81 -26.30
CA MET A 5 -14.85 28.79 -27.33
C MET A 5 -13.92 27.67 -26.84
N VAL A 6 -12.93 27.98 -26.00
CA VAL A 6 -12.00 26.98 -25.46
C VAL A 6 -12.68 26.14 -24.38
N LEU A 7 -13.53 26.75 -23.56
CA LEU A 7 -14.36 26.05 -22.57
C LEU A 7 -15.34 25.08 -23.24
N ASN A 8 -15.99 25.50 -24.33
CA ASN A 8 -16.93 24.65 -25.05
C ASN A 8 -16.23 23.44 -25.68
N PHE A 9 -15.07 23.67 -26.32
CA PHE A 9 -14.25 22.59 -26.87
C PHE A 9 -13.77 21.59 -25.81
N ILE A 10 -13.33 22.08 -24.64
CA ILE A 10 -12.91 21.22 -23.53
C ILE A 10 -14.11 20.42 -22.99
N ASN A 11 -15.28 21.04 -22.83
CA ASN A 11 -16.47 20.36 -22.33
C ASN A 11 -16.94 19.24 -23.27
N GLU A 12 -16.95 19.48 -24.57
CA GLU A 12 -17.31 18.48 -25.58
C GLU A 12 -16.35 17.27 -25.51
N ARG A 13 -15.05 17.52 -25.48
CA ARG A 13 -14.04 16.45 -25.33
C ARG A 13 -14.09 15.74 -23.98
N LEU A 14 -14.45 16.45 -22.92
CA LEU A 14 -14.58 15.88 -21.59
C LEU A 14 -15.80 14.97 -21.51
N LEU A 15 -16.93 15.35 -22.11
CA LEU A 15 -18.14 14.53 -22.20
C LEU A 15 -17.88 13.23 -23.00
N ASP A 16 -17.19 13.33 -24.14
CA ASP A 16 -16.82 12.15 -24.94
C ASP A 16 -15.96 11.16 -24.15
N CYS A 17 -15.04 11.67 -23.32
CA CYS A 17 -14.12 10.84 -22.53
C CYS A 17 -14.71 10.41 -21.17
N ALA A 18 -15.77 11.06 -20.69
CA ALA A 18 -16.32 10.86 -19.35
C ALA A 18 -16.91 9.47 -19.19
N LEU A 19 -17.63 8.95 -20.18
CA LEU A 19 -18.21 7.61 -20.14
C LEU A 19 -17.14 6.52 -20.04
N PHE A 20 -16.08 6.63 -20.85
CA PHE A 20 -14.96 5.68 -20.79
C PHE A 20 -14.25 5.73 -19.42
N TYR A 21 -14.05 6.93 -18.89
CA TYR A 21 -13.38 7.11 -17.60
C TYR A 21 -14.23 6.64 -16.41
N THR A 22 -15.54 6.89 -16.41
CA THR A 22 -16.46 6.39 -15.38
C THR A 22 -16.55 4.86 -15.41
N CYS A 23 -16.64 4.25 -16.59
CA CYS A 23 -16.55 2.80 -16.75
C CYS A 23 -15.25 2.24 -16.17
N HIS A 24 -14.11 2.91 -16.40
CA HIS A 24 -12.83 2.50 -15.83
C HIS A 24 -12.81 2.59 -14.29
N ILE A 25 -13.41 3.63 -13.70
CA ILE A 25 -13.56 3.74 -12.23
C ILE A 25 -14.41 2.59 -11.70
N PHE A 26 -15.58 2.32 -12.31
CA PHE A 26 -16.48 1.26 -11.87
C PHE A 26 -15.84 -0.13 -11.99
N ALA A 27 -15.12 -0.39 -13.08
CA ALA A 27 -14.43 -1.65 -13.25
C ALA A 27 -13.33 -1.85 -12.19
N PHE A 28 -12.55 -0.80 -11.88
CA PHE A 28 -11.53 -0.90 -10.83
C PHE A 28 -12.15 -0.99 -9.42
N ALA A 29 -13.29 -0.34 -9.17
CA ALA A 29 -14.04 -0.49 -7.92
C ALA A 29 -14.58 -1.92 -7.76
N ALA A 30 -15.09 -2.53 -8.83
CA ALA A 30 -15.51 -3.94 -8.83
C ALA A 30 -14.33 -4.87 -8.50
N PHE A 31 -13.13 -4.58 -9.00
CA PHE A 31 -11.92 -5.30 -8.62
C PHE A 31 -11.56 -5.19 -7.14
N LEU A 32 -11.65 -3.99 -6.56
CA LEU A 32 -11.43 -3.81 -5.12
C LEU A 32 -12.46 -4.59 -4.30
N LEU A 33 -13.73 -4.62 -4.73
CA LEU A 33 -14.77 -5.42 -4.07
C LEU A 33 -14.50 -6.93 -4.18
N LEU A 34 -14.06 -7.41 -5.34
CA LEU A 34 -13.66 -8.80 -5.52
C LEU A 34 -12.47 -9.17 -4.64
N LEU A 35 -11.44 -8.33 -4.60
CA LEU A 35 -10.26 -8.53 -3.76
C LEU A 35 -10.64 -8.51 -2.27
N SER A 36 -11.49 -7.59 -1.84
CA SER A 36 -12.01 -7.54 -0.48
C SER A 36 -12.82 -8.79 -0.13
N SER A 37 -13.67 -9.26 -1.03
CA SER A 37 -14.46 -10.47 -0.84
C SER A 37 -13.59 -11.73 -0.73
N HIS A 38 -12.48 -11.80 -1.48
CA HIS A 38 -11.51 -12.89 -1.38
C HIS A 38 -10.80 -12.92 -0.01
N ILE A 39 -10.53 -11.76 0.59
CA ILE A 39 -9.92 -11.68 1.94
C ILE A 39 -10.83 -12.29 3.01
N PHE A 40 -12.12 -11.98 2.98
CA PHE A 40 -13.06 -12.50 3.98
C PHE A 40 -13.37 -13.98 3.81
N SER A 41 -13.37 -14.49 2.57
CA SER A 41 -13.51 -15.91 2.28
C SER A 41 -12.92 -16.23 0.91
N SER A 42 -11.91 -17.09 0.87
CA SER A 42 -11.35 -17.62 -0.37
C SER A 42 -12.22 -18.77 -0.87
N ASN A 43 -12.47 -18.76 -2.18
CA ASN A 43 -13.20 -19.81 -2.89
C ASN A 43 -12.61 -19.88 -4.30
N LEU A 44 -12.48 -21.08 -4.87
CA LEU A 44 -11.93 -21.28 -6.22
C LEU A 44 -12.57 -20.35 -7.27
N VAL A 45 -13.89 -20.15 -7.19
CA VAL A 45 -14.63 -19.26 -8.11
C VAL A 45 -14.17 -17.81 -7.98
N LYS A 46 -13.90 -17.33 -6.77
CA LYS A 46 -13.40 -15.96 -6.53
C LYS A 46 -11.96 -15.83 -7.01
N ASP A 47 -11.14 -16.85 -6.81
CA ASP A 47 -9.73 -16.86 -7.21
C ASP A 47 -9.61 -16.80 -8.74
N LEU A 48 -10.44 -17.58 -9.44
CA LEU A 48 -10.59 -17.53 -10.89
C LEU A 48 -11.14 -16.18 -11.37
N ALA A 49 -12.11 -15.59 -10.66
CA ALA A 49 -12.67 -14.28 -11.01
C ALA A 49 -11.63 -13.16 -10.87
N VAL A 50 -10.85 -13.14 -9.78
CA VAL A 50 -9.76 -12.17 -9.58
C VAL A 50 -8.67 -12.36 -10.62
N THR A 51 -8.27 -13.61 -10.89
CA THR A 51 -7.26 -13.92 -11.92
C THR A 51 -7.72 -13.53 -13.32
N GLY A 52 -8.97 -13.81 -13.68
CA GLY A 52 -9.57 -13.41 -14.96
C GLY A 52 -9.62 -11.89 -15.12
N PHE A 53 -9.96 -11.17 -14.05
CA PHE A 53 -9.92 -9.71 -14.04
C PHE A 53 -8.49 -9.19 -14.27
N ILE A 54 -7.50 -9.74 -13.56
CA ILE A 54 -6.08 -9.36 -13.73
C ILE A 54 -5.63 -9.61 -15.17
N ALA A 55 -5.93 -10.78 -15.74
CA ALA A 55 -5.54 -11.12 -17.10
C ALA A 55 -6.13 -10.14 -18.14
N PHE A 56 -7.41 -9.81 -17.99
CA PHE A 56 -8.09 -8.85 -18.86
C PHE A 56 -7.44 -7.45 -18.79
N PHE A 57 -7.21 -6.91 -17.59
CA PHE A 57 -6.60 -5.59 -17.43
C PHE A 57 -5.12 -5.55 -17.80
N LEU A 58 -4.39 -6.64 -17.58
CA LEU A 58 -3.00 -6.78 -17.99
C LEU A 58 -2.89 -6.76 -19.52
N PHE A 59 -3.82 -7.38 -20.24
CA PHE A 59 -3.90 -7.30 -21.70
C PHE A 59 -4.07 -5.84 -22.18
N PHE A 60 -5.03 -5.08 -21.62
CA PHE A 60 -5.19 -3.66 -21.98
C PHE A 60 -3.97 -2.81 -21.62
N MET A 61 -3.30 -3.13 -20.52
CA MET A 61 -2.08 -2.44 -20.11
C MET A 61 -0.95 -2.69 -21.11
N LEU A 62 -0.72 -3.94 -21.52
CA LEU A 62 0.27 -4.30 -22.54
C LEU A 62 -0.03 -3.61 -23.87
N LEU A 63 -1.30 -3.60 -24.31
CA LEU A 63 -1.72 -2.90 -25.52
C LEU A 63 -1.43 -1.39 -25.43
N LYS A 64 -1.75 -0.76 -24.30
CA LYS A 64 -1.45 0.65 -24.04
C LYS A 64 0.05 0.93 -24.06
N GLY A 65 0.86 0.02 -23.51
CA GLY A 65 2.32 0.07 -23.57
C GLY A 65 2.84 0.00 -25.01
N ALA A 66 2.37 -0.97 -25.78
CA ALA A 66 2.76 -1.18 -27.17
C ALA A 66 2.37 0.00 -28.08
N ILE A 67 1.14 0.50 -27.97
CA ILE A 67 0.68 1.68 -28.72
C ILE A 67 1.55 2.89 -28.38
N LYS A 68 1.84 3.12 -27.09
CA LYS A 68 2.65 4.26 -26.69
C LYS A 68 4.10 4.14 -27.16
N ALA A 69 4.67 2.95 -27.13
CA ALA A 69 6.01 2.69 -27.66
C ALA A 69 6.10 2.89 -29.19
N ARG A 70 5.01 2.63 -29.93
CA ARG A 70 4.95 2.80 -31.38
C ARG A 70 4.70 4.23 -31.84
N ILE A 71 3.84 4.97 -31.15
CA ILE A 71 3.42 6.33 -31.55
C ILE A 71 4.35 7.40 -30.97
N SER A 72 4.91 7.17 -29.78
CA SER A 72 5.65 8.20 -29.05
C SER A 72 7.15 8.05 -29.26
N HIS A 73 7.79 9.10 -29.80
CA HIS A 73 9.24 9.15 -29.99
C HIS A 73 10.02 9.21 -28.66
N SER A 74 9.37 9.55 -27.55
CA SER A 74 9.97 9.54 -26.22
C SER A 74 8.94 9.15 -25.14
N ILE A 75 9.31 8.14 -24.33
CA ILE A 75 8.47 7.70 -23.22
C ILE A 75 8.83 8.54 -22.00
N SER A 76 7.84 9.28 -21.47
CA SER A 76 8.02 10.05 -20.22
C SER A 76 8.38 9.14 -19.04
N PHE A 77 9.37 9.54 -18.23
CA PHE A 77 9.76 8.85 -16.99
C PHE A 77 8.56 8.54 -16.09
N TRP A 78 7.66 9.51 -15.89
CA TRP A 78 6.45 9.33 -15.08
C TRP A 78 5.50 8.27 -15.61
N PHE A 79 5.49 8.06 -16.93
CA PHE A 79 4.73 6.97 -17.52
C PHE A 79 5.35 5.62 -17.20
N VAL A 80 6.68 5.48 -17.29
CA VAL A 80 7.39 4.23 -16.94
C VAL A 80 7.14 3.88 -15.48
N VAL A 81 7.27 4.85 -14.57
CA VAL A 81 7.02 4.64 -13.13
C VAL A 81 5.58 4.20 -12.89
N ALA A 82 4.58 4.90 -13.46
CA ALA A 82 3.18 4.53 -13.28
C ALA A 82 2.83 3.17 -13.91
N TYR A 83 3.45 2.85 -15.05
CA TYR A 83 3.26 1.56 -15.74
C TYR A 83 3.87 0.41 -14.92
N ALA A 84 5.11 0.57 -14.46
CA ALA A 84 5.79 -0.41 -13.63
C ALA A 84 5.06 -0.64 -12.30
N PHE A 85 4.56 0.43 -11.68
CA PHE A 85 3.78 0.32 -10.44
C PHE A 85 2.49 -0.48 -10.66
N ASN A 86 1.70 -0.20 -11.71
CA ASN A 86 0.49 -0.99 -12.03
C ASN A 86 0.82 -2.46 -12.32
N LEU A 87 1.90 -2.73 -13.06
CA LEU A 87 2.34 -4.10 -13.34
C LEU A 87 2.73 -4.84 -12.04
N SER A 88 3.45 -4.16 -11.16
CA SER A 88 3.82 -4.70 -9.84
C SER A 88 2.59 -4.99 -8.98
N THR A 89 1.57 -4.13 -8.99
CA THR A 89 0.31 -4.37 -8.28
C THR A 89 -0.42 -5.62 -8.77
N TYR A 90 -0.52 -5.78 -10.10
CA TYR A 90 -1.17 -6.95 -10.68
C TYR A 90 -0.38 -8.23 -10.41
N ALA A 91 0.95 -8.18 -10.49
CA ALA A 91 1.82 -9.29 -10.13
C ALA A 91 1.68 -9.66 -8.64
N ALA A 92 1.70 -8.68 -7.74
CA ALA A 92 1.53 -8.89 -6.30
C ALA A 92 0.15 -9.50 -5.97
N THR A 93 -0.90 -9.04 -6.64
CA THR A 93 -2.26 -9.59 -6.45
C THR A 93 -2.37 -11.02 -6.99
N PHE A 94 -1.78 -11.28 -8.15
CA PHE A 94 -1.73 -12.63 -8.72
C PHE A 94 -0.98 -13.60 -7.80
N LEU A 95 0.21 -13.18 -7.32
CA LEU A 95 0.97 -13.95 -6.35
C LEU A 95 0.15 -14.18 -5.09
N TYR A 96 -0.51 -13.15 -4.55
CA TYR A 96 -1.34 -13.28 -3.35
C TYR A 96 -2.43 -14.36 -3.48
N VAL A 97 -3.12 -14.43 -4.62
CA VAL A 97 -4.18 -15.43 -4.85
C VAL A 97 -3.62 -16.85 -4.95
N TRP A 98 -2.48 -17.05 -5.62
CA TRP A 98 -1.97 -18.39 -5.96
C TRP A 98 -0.87 -18.93 -5.04
N LEU A 99 -0.09 -18.09 -4.37
CA LEU A 99 0.99 -18.53 -3.47
C LEU A 99 0.50 -19.48 -2.36
N PRO A 100 -0.66 -19.24 -1.70
CA PRO A 100 -1.17 -20.16 -0.69
C PRO A 100 -1.36 -21.58 -1.23
N THR A 101 -1.87 -21.71 -2.47
CA THR A 101 -2.07 -23.01 -3.13
C THR A 101 -0.78 -23.65 -3.59
N MET A 102 0.22 -22.86 -4.00
CA MET A 102 1.52 -23.39 -4.43
C MET A 102 2.35 -23.87 -3.22
N PHE A 103 2.28 -23.15 -2.11
CA PHE A 103 2.99 -23.49 -0.88
C PHE A 103 2.36 -24.64 -0.09
N SER A 104 1.13 -25.05 -0.39
CA SER A 104 0.55 -26.27 0.20
C SER A 104 1.12 -27.58 -0.39
N TYR A 105 1.86 -27.53 -1.50
CA TYR A 105 2.42 -28.72 -2.15
C TYR A 105 3.85 -29.09 -1.68
N ASP A 106 4.50 -28.22 -0.91
CA ASP A 106 5.87 -28.41 -0.45
C ASP A 106 5.98 -27.94 1.01
N ASP A 107 6.68 -28.66 1.88
CA ASP A 107 6.87 -28.33 3.30
C ASP A 107 8.21 -27.59 3.57
N TYR A 108 9.00 -27.33 2.53
CA TYR A 108 10.32 -26.71 2.70
C TYR A 108 10.22 -25.24 3.20
N HIS A 109 10.91 -24.91 4.30
CA HIS A 109 10.96 -23.57 4.93
C HIS A 109 9.60 -22.94 5.34
N GLU A 110 8.92 -23.55 6.31
CA GLU A 110 7.61 -23.09 6.80
C GLU A 110 7.61 -21.65 7.36
N GLU A 111 8.67 -21.25 8.07
CA GLU A 111 8.77 -19.92 8.68
C GLU A 111 8.86 -18.79 7.65
N THR A 112 9.61 -18.97 6.56
CA THR A 112 9.68 -17.96 5.49
C THR A 112 8.37 -17.91 4.69
N LYS A 113 7.69 -19.04 4.51
CA LYS A 113 6.36 -19.10 3.89
C LYS A 113 5.34 -18.29 4.67
N LYS A 114 5.30 -18.45 6.00
CA LYS A 114 4.40 -17.67 6.89
C LYS A 114 4.63 -16.17 6.74
N VAL A 115 5.89 -15.73 6.75
CA VAL A 115 6.25 -14.30 6.59
C VAL A 115 5.79 -13.76 5.23
N ILE A 116 6.06 -14.49 4.15
CA ILE A 116 5.69 -14.06 2.79
C ILE A 116 4.16 -14.03 2.64
N LEU A 117 3.46 -15.08 3.08
CA LEU A 117 2.01 -15.19 3.01
C LEU A 117 1.30 -14.11 3.83
N TRP A 118 1.88 -13.66 4.92
CA TRP A 118 1.33 -12.58 5.74
C TRP A 118 1.59 -11.19 5.15
N PHE A 119 2.79 -10.95 4.62
CA PHE A 119 3.20 -9.65 4.10
C PHE A 119 2.61 -9.33 2.71
N LEU A 120 2.52 -10.34 1.84
CA LEU A 120 2.06 -10.20 0.47
C LEU A 120 0.62 -9.62 0.32
N PRO A 121 -0.39 -10.05 1.10
CA PRO A 121 -1.71 -9.44 1.08
C PRO A 121 -1.68 -7.94 1.40
N ILE A 122 -0.90 -7.55 2.42
CA ILE A 122 -0.78 -6.15 2.86
C ILE A 122 -0.27 -5.29 1.69
N VAL A 123 0.80 -5.75 1.03
CA VAL A 123 1.37 -5.05 -0.14
C VAL A 123 0.39 -4.99 -1.30
N ALA A 124 -0.27 -6.11 -1.63
CA ALA A 124 -1.23 -6.17 -2.73
C ALA A 124 -2.41 -5.19 -2.52
N ILE A 125 -2.97 -5.14 -1.31
CA ILE A 125 -4.10 -4.27 -0.95
C ILE A 125 -3.70 -2.80 -1.00
N ILE A 126 -2.61 -2.43 -0.31
CA ILE A 126 -2.14 -1.03 -0.29
C ILE A 126 -1.85 -0.56 -1.72
N SER A 127 -1.19 -1.40 -2.52
CA SER A 127 -0.87 -1.10 -3.91
C SER A 127 -2.14 -0.94 -4.78
N ALA A 128 -3.14 -1.80 -4.59
CA ALA A 128 -4.43 -1.70 -5.28
C ALA A 128 -5.16 -0.38 -4.94
N TRP A 129 -5.20 0.01 -3.66
CA TRP A 129 -5.80 1.28 -3.23
C TRP A 129 -5.04 2.50 -3.77
N VAL A 130 -3.71 2.47 -3.78
CA VAL A 130 -2.90 3.55 -4.38
C VAL A 130 -3.19 3.69 -5.88
N ASN A 131 -3.35 2.58 -6.61
CA ASN A 131 -3.76 2.63 -8.02
C ASN A 131 -5.15 3.20 -8.21
N PHE A 132 -6.09 2.88 -7.32
CA PHE A 132 -7.43 3.45 -7.37
C PHE A 132 -7.40 4.97 -7.17
N LEU A 133 -6.63 5.45 -6.19
CA LEU A 133 -6.41 6.89 -5.99
C LEU A 133 -5.75 7.54 -7.20
N TYR A 134 -4.81 6.86 -7.86
CA TYR A 134 -4.21 7.35 -9.11
C TYR A 134 -5.24 7.51 -10.23
N ILE A 135 -6.18 6.57 -10.36
CA ILE A 135 -7.29 6.65 -11.31
C ILE A 135 -8.18 7.84 -10.95
N LEU A 136 -8.61 7.96 -9.68
CA LEU A 136 -9.48 9.04 -9.20
C LEU A 136 -8.87 10.44 -9.31
N ARG A 137 -7.55 10.57 -9.45
CA ARG A 137 -6.86 11.85 -9.66
C ARG A 137 -7.37 12.63 -10.87
N LYS A 138 -7.92 11.96 -11.89
CA LYS A 138 -8.49 12.61 -13.09
C LYS A 138 -9.94 13.06 -12.92
N SER A 139 -10.59 12.68 -11.82
CA SER A 139 -11.97 13.04 -11.51
C SER A 139 -12.08 14.47 -10.95
N PRO A 140 -13.30 15.02 -10.80
CA PRO A 140 -13.49 16.30 -10.12
C PRO A 140 -12.92 16.35 -8.69
N TYR A 141 -12.82 15.19 -8.03
CA TYR A 141 -12.20 15.05 -6.70
C TYR A 141 -10.68 14.99 -6.73
N GLY A 142 -10.07 15.04 -7.92
CA GLY A 142 -8.62 14.97 -8.12
C GLY A 142 -7.85 16.06 -7.37
N ILE A 143 -8.47 17.21 -7.11
CA ILE A 143 -7.87 18.31 -6.33
C ILE A 143 -7.48 17.84 -4.92
N TYR A 144 -8.34 17.06 -4.24
CA TYR A 144 -8.03 16.53 -2.91
C TYR A 144 -6.86 15.54 -2.95
N ILE A 145 -6.78 14.72 -4.00
CA ILE A 145 -5.67 13.77 -4.19
C ILE A 145 -4.37 14.53 -4.45
N PHE A 146 -4.41 15.64 -5.21
CA PHE A 146 -3.23 16.51 -5.38
C PHE A 146 -2.80 17.17 -4.08
N MET A 147 -3.74 17.65 -3.27
CA MET A 147 -3.44 18.19 -1.95
C MET A 147 -2.79 17.13 -1.05
N MET A 148 -3.35 15.91 -1.02
CA MET A 148 -2.81 14.80 -0.24
C MET A 148 -1.37 14.44 -0.66
N VAL A 149 -1.10 14.32 -1.97
CA VAL A 149 0.26 14.04 -2.47
C VAL A 149 1.23 15.15 -2.09
N ARG A 150 0.79 16.42 -2.07
CA ARG A 150 1.62 17.54 -1.62
C ARG A 150 1.93 17.42 -0.13
N ILE A 151 0.93 17.13 0.70
CA ILE A 151 1.11 16.91 2.14
C ILE A 151 2.07 15.75 2.39
N LEU A 152 1.93 14.63 1.66
CA LEU A 152 2.79 13.46 1.83
C LEU A 152 4.25 13.75 1.47
N ARG A 153 4.49 14.55 0.42
CA ARG A 153 5.85 15.02 0.07
C ARG A 153 6.43 15.94 1.15
N SER A 154 5.65 16.87 1.66
CA SER A 154 6.06 17.74 2.78
C SER A 154 6.34 16.93 4.05
N PHE A 155 5.49 15.96 4.36
CA PHE A 155 5.71 15.03 5.46
C PHE A 155 6.99 14.22 5.28
N GLY A 156 7.31 13.78 4.05
CA GLY A 156 8.57 13.10 3.75
C GLY A 156 9.81 13.95 4.08
N HIS A 157 9.75 15.27 3.87
CA HIS A 157 10.84 16.16 4.31
C HIS A 157 10.97 16.22 5.83
N ILE A 158 9.85 16.31 6.55
CA ILE A 158 9.82 16.34 8.03
C ILE A 158 10.24 14.98 8.61
N ALA A 159 9.87 13.88 7.96
CA ALA A 159 10.16 12.51 8.35
C ALA A 159 11.67 12.25 8.46
N THR A 160 12.50 12.98 7.70
CA THR A 160 13.97 12.84 7.78
C THR A 160 14.54 13.23 9.15
N ILE A 161 13.89 14.16 9.86
CA ILE A 161 14.27 14.56 11.22
C ILE A 161 13.45 13.77 12.25
N TRP A 162 12.18 13.52 11.95
CA TRP A 162 11.24 12.85 12.85
C TRP A 162 11.59 11.37 13.07
N ILE A 163 12.01 10.61 12.04
CA ILE A 163 12.35 9.19 12.21
C ILE A 163 13.58 9.00 13.13
N PRO A 164 14.73 9.69 12.93
CA PRO A 164 15.85 9.56 13.85
C PRO A 164 15.54 10.00 15.28
N THR A 165 14.77 11.07 15.45
CA THR A 165 14.37 11.54 16.79
C THR A 165 13.47 10.53 17.50
N LEU A 166 12.51 9.94 16.79
CA LEU A 166 11.63 8.90 17.32
C LEU A 166 12.43 7.64 17.73
N VAL A 167 13.39 7.22 16.91
CA VAL A 167 14.29 6.12 17.26
C VAL A 167 15.12 6.45 18.51
N ALA A 168 15.69 7.66 18.59
CA ALA A 168 16.48 8.09 19.75
C ALA A 168 15.66 8.12 21.05
N PHE A 169 14.44 8.67 21.01
CA PHE A 169 13.54 8.67 22.16
C PHE A 169 13.09 7.27 22.54
N SER A 170 12.82 6.40 21.57
CA SER A 170 12.49 5.00 21.84
C SER A 170 13.62 4.28 22.60
N PHE A 171 14.88 4.49 22.21
CA PHE A 171 16.03 3.97 22.96
C PHE A 171 16.15 4.57 24.36
N ALA A 172 15.91 5.88 24.51
CA ALA A 172 15.95 6.54 25.81
C ALA A 172 14.88 5.97 26.77
N PHE A 173 13.65 5.78 26.29
CA PHE A 173 12.59 5.15 27.08
C PHE A 173 12.91 3.70 27.43
N HIS A 174 13.48 2.95 26.49
CA HIS A 174 13.90 1.57 26.74
C HIS A 174 14.98 1.48 27.83
N LEU A 175 15.90 2.46 27.92
CA LEU A 175 16.91 2.53 28.98
C LEU A 175 16.31 2.94 30.33
N ILE A 176 15.42 3.93 30.35
CA ILE A 176 14.83 4.46 31.58
C ILE A 176 13.89 3.42 32.22
N MET A 177 13.10 2.70 31.41
CA MET A 177 12.08 1.79 31.91
C MET A 177 12.60 0.36 32.17
N ARG A 178 13.85 0.04 31.81
CA ARG A 178 14.46 -1.31 31.87
C ARG A 178 14.38 -2.04 33.23
N ASP A 179 14.25 -1.26 34.30
CA ASP A 179 14.22 -1.75 35.67
C ASP A 179 13.02 -1.18 36.45
N SER A 180 12.02 -0.63 35.75
CA SER A 180 10.81 -0.01 36.35
C SER A 180 9.70 -1.00 36.71
N GLY A 181 9.82 -2.28 36.32
CA GLY A 181 8.84 -3.34 36.63
C GLY A 181 7.54 -3.28 35.82
N ALA A 182 7.23 -2.16 35.17
CA ALA A 182 6.06 -1.93 34.32
C ALA A 182 6.50 -1.45 32.92
N GLU A 183 7.26 -2.28 32.20
CA GLU A 183 7.61 -1.98 30.81
C GLU A 183 6.36 -2.16 29.91
N PRO A 184 5.98 -1.15 29.10
CA PRO A 184 4.81 -1.24 28.21
C PRO A 184 5.05 -2.09 26.95
N TRP A 185 6.20 -2.76 26.87
CA TRP A 185 6.63 -3.65 25.80
C TRP A 185 7.12 -4.99 26.39
N GLU A 186 7.13 -6.06 25.60
CA GLU A 186 7.62 -7.36 26.07
C GLU A 186 9.10 -7.28 26.48
N SER A 187 9.42 -7.75 27.68
CA SER A 187 10.78 -7.65 28.20
C SER A 187 11.73 -8.53 27.40
N LEU A 188 12.86 -7.98 26.94
CA LEU A 188 13.92 -8.71 26.24
C LEU A 188 14.53 -9.86 27.08
N LYS A 189 14.30 -9.86 28.39
CA LYS A 189 14.80 -10.86 29.34
C LYS A 189 13.96 -12.16 29.35
N ALA A 190 12.79 -12.19 28.70
CA ALA A 190 11.89 -13.34 28.76
C ALA A 190 12.35 -14.55 27.92
N ASP A 191 13.24 -14.37 26.94
CA ASP A 191 13.74 -15.46 26.08
C ASP A 191 15.23 -15.30 25.74
N GLU A 192 16.11 -16.00 26.48
CA GLU A 192 17.55 -16.03 26.19
C GLU A 192 17.88 -16.67 24.82
N ASN A 193 16.96 -17.48 24.27
CA ASN A 193 17.04 -18.11 22.94
C ASN A 193 16.24 -17.38 21.86
N ALA A 194 15.77 -16.15 22.08
CA ALA A 194 14.99 -15.41 21.10
C ALA A 194 15.75 -15.19 19.78
N THR A 195 15.10 -15.53 18.67
CA THR A 195 15.61 -15.27 17.32
C THR A 195 15.83 -13.76 17.11
N VAL A 196 16.78 -13.40 16.25
CA VAL A 196 17.09 -12.00 15.90
C VAL A 196 15.83 -11.23 15.46
N ILE A 197 14.88 -11.92 14.81
CA ILE A 197 13.61 -11.37 14.35
C ILE A 197 12.72 -10.95 15.53
N HIS A 198 12.65 -11.77 16.58
CA HIS A 198 11.87 -11.44 17.77
C HIS A 198 12.45 -10.21 18.50
N LYS A 199 13.79 -10.12 18.59
CA LYS A 199 14.45 -8.94 19.16
C LYS A 199 14.17 -7.66 18.35
N LEU A 200 14.15 -7.76 17.01
CA LEU A 200 13.79 -6.65 16.14
C LEU A 200 12.31 -6.24 16.31
N PHE A 201 11.42 -7.23 16.51
CA PHE A 201 10.00 -6.98 16.74
C PHE A 201 9.76 -6.20 18.05
N VAL A 202 10.42 -6.57 19.14
CA VAL A 202 10.34 -5.85 20.43
C VAL A 202 10.81 -4.39 20.27
N ILE A 203 11.91 -4.16 19.54
CA ILE A 203 12.37 -2.80 19.25
C ILE A 203 11.33 -2.02 18.44
N LEU A 204 10.73 -2.64 17.41
CA LEU A 204 9.69 -2.00 16.60
C LEU A 204 8.44 -1.67 17.41
N GLN A 205 8.08 -2.53 18.38
CA GLN A 205 6.98 -2.30 19.30
C GLN A 205 7.25 -1.09 20.21
N ALA A 206 8.45 -0.96 20.75
CA ALA A 206 8.87 0.19 21.55
C ALA A 206 8.85 1.51 20.74
N VAL A 207 9.34 1.47 19.50
CA VAL A 207 9.28 2.58 18.54
C VAL A 207 7.81 2.97 18.28
N THR A 208 6.94 1.99 18.06
CA THR A 208 5.50 2.22 17.84
C THR A 208 4.83 2.85 19.06
N LYS A 209 5.08 2.33 20.26
CA LYS A 209 4.54 2.90 21.51
C LYS A 209 5.05 4.31 21.80
N THR A 210 6.31 4.59 21.47
CA THR A 210 6.85 5.96 21.54
C THR A 210 6.11 6.88 20.56
N SER A 211 5.80 6.39 19.36
CA SER A 211 5.01 7.14 18.37
C SER A 211 3.59 7.43 18.86
N THR A 212 2.91 6.49 19.53
CA THR A 212 1.54 6.70 20.04
C THR A 212 1.52 7.71 21.18
N MET A 213 2.51 7.66 22.07
CA MET A 213 2.70 8.68 23.13
C MET A 213 2.88 10.09 22.54
N MET A 214 3.63 10.24 21.45
CA MET A 214 3.79 11.53 20.76
C MET A 214 2.50 12.07 20.14
N ILE A 215 1.56 11.19 19.79
CA ILE A 215 0.22 11.56 19.29
C ILE A 215 -0.72 11.92 20.45
N GLY A 216 -0.30 11.71 21.69
CA GLY A 216 -1.06 12.01 22.91
C GLY A 216 -1.87 10.84 23.45
N GLU A 217 -1.70 9.64 22.89
CA GLU A 217 -2.19 8.40 23.46
C GLU A 217 -1.21 7.96 24.56
N VAL A 218 -1.37 8.56 25.73
CA VAL A 218 -0.53 8.26 26.89
C VAL A 218 -1.35 7.42 27.86
N ASP A 219 -1.08 6.11 27.90
CA ASP A 219 -1.43 5.22 29.03
C ASP A 219 -0.60 5.60 30.28
N ALA A 220 -0.35 6.89 30.52
CA ALA A 220 0.55 7.40 31.58
C ALA A 220 0.08 7.00 32.97
N ASN A 221 -1.23 6.80 33.14
CA ASN A 221 -1.82 6.43 34.41
C ASN A 221 -1.48 4.98 34.81
N ASP A 222 -1.18 4.10 33.84
CA ASP A 222 -0.81 2.70 34.09
C ASP A 222 0.71 2.51 34.23
N ILE A 223 1.51 3.52 33.86
CA ILE A 223 2.99 3.45 33.86
C ILE A 223 3.61 4.19 35.07
N LEU A 224 2.90 5.16 35.65
CA LEU A 224 3.37 5.97 36.80
C LEU A 224 2.64 5.68 38.12
N GLY A 225 1.77 4.65 38.15
CA GLY A 225 1.01 4.21 39.33
C GLY A 225 1.73 3.15 40.15
#